data_AF-A0A3D1JTP3-F1
#
_entry.id   AF-A0A3D1JTP3-F1
#
_cell.length_a   1.000
_cell.length_b   1.000
_cell.length_c   1.000
_cell.angle_alpha   90.00
_cell.angle_beta   90.00
_cell.angle_gamma   90.00
#
_symmetry.space_group_name_H-M   'P 1'
#
loop_
_entity.id
_entity.type
_entity.pdbx_description
1 polymer ?
#
loop_
_entity_poly.entity_id
_entity_poly.type
_entity_poly.pdbx_seq_one_letter_code
_entity_poly.pdbx_strand_id
1 'polypeptide(L)'
;MANRKEKEKRARENVALQYKKSAGKLLPFYGWAIAVSLVVVICYFLNWVYVYNSDYGVEVKASGFSFISAASSDNYSSADKIYGDLAMPFYYYAKASCETLGAVTLTAFILNVSAVVVLLAVRTLKLQELSFVSVAFSFVSSVLLAVAFVVALGMKNDKILSVYCGGNPKCYIGSLSVLPALVSFAGTAIQSVGSIKFLLLKADYRKKVAEMETSAKKSHEIAKKR
;
A
#
# COMPACT_ATOMS: atom_id res chain seq x y z
N MET A 1 -29.67 -46.09 5.63
CA MET A 1 -28.39 -45.36 5.83
C MET A 1 -28.02 -44.39 4.68
N ALA A 2 -28.33 -44.69 3.41
CA ALA A 2 -28.01 -43.83 2.26
C ALA A 2 -28.57 -42.39 2.35
N ASN A 3 -29.83 -42.25 2.76
CA ASN A 3 -30.54 -40.96 2.82
C ASN A 3 -29.97 -39.98 3.87
N ARG A 4 -29.20 -40.47 4.86
CA ARG A 4 -28.59 -39.63 5.91
C ARG A 4 -27.21 -39.10 5.49
N LYS A 5 -26.38 -39.95 4.87
CA LYS A 5 -25.09 -39.53 4.29
C LYS A 5 -25.28 -38.48 3.19
N GLU A 6 -26.34 -38.62 2.39
CA GLU A 6 -26.64 -37.65 1.34
C GLU A 6 -27.11 -36.29 1.89
N LYS A 7 -27.89 -36.29 2.98
CA LYS A 7 -28.26 -35.05 3.70
C LYS A 7 -27.04 -34.34 4.30
N GLU A 8 -26.12 -35.09 4.90
CA GLU A 8 -24.87 -34.52 5.45
C GLU A 8 -23.97 -33.95 4.34
N LYS A 9 -23.87 -34.62 3.20
CA LYS A 9 -23.14 -34.13 2.02
C LYS A 9 -23.75 -32.82 1.50
N ARG A 10 -25.07 -32.77 1.31
CA ARG A 10 -25.78 -31.54 0.87
C ARG A 10 -25.62 -30.39 1.88
N ALA A 11 -25.64 -30.69 3.18
CA ALA A 11 -25.42 -29.66 4.21
C ALA A 11 -24.00 -29.06 4.11
N ARG A 12 -22.96 -29.88 3.92
CA ARG A 12 -21.59 -29.40 3.70
C ARG A 12 -21.46 -28.57 2.43
N GLU A 13 -22.04 -29.03 1.33
CA GLU A 13 -22.06 -28.31 0.06
C GLU A 13 -22.77 -26.95 0.19
N ASN A 14 -23.89 -26.88 0.91
CA ASN A 14 -24.61 -25.64 1.17
C ASN A 14 -23.78 -24.66 2.01
N VAL A 15 -23.08 -25.13 3.05
CA VAL A 15 -22.19 -24.29 3.86
C VAL A 15 -21.02 -23.77 3.04
N ALA A 16 -20.41 -24.61 2.19
CA ALA A 16 -19.33 -24.20 1.28
C ALA A 16 -19.82 -23.18 0.24
N LEU A 17 -21.04 -23.35 -0.28
CA LEU A 17 -21.65 -22.43 -1.25
C LEU A 17 -22.00 -21.09 -0.61
N GLN A 18 -22.53 -21.09 0.62
CA GLN A 18 -22.74 -19.87 1.41
C GLN A 18 -21.42 -19.15 1.70
N TYR A 19 -20.37 -19.88 2.08
CA TYR A 19 -19.03 -19.31 2.28
C TYR A 19 -18.52 -18.67 0.99
N LYS A 20 -18.58 -19.36 -0.15
CA LYS A 20 -18.17 -18.83 -1.45
C LYS A 20 -18.95 -17.58 -1.86
N LYS A 21 -20.26 -17.55 -1.61
CA LYS A 21 -21.13 -16.39 -1.88
C LYS A 21 -20.76 -15.20 -1.01
N SER A 22 -20.53 -15.43 0.29
CA SER A 22 -20.14 -14.39 1.24
C SER A 22 -18.73 -13.87 1.00
N ALA A 23 -17.78 -14.75 0.67
CA ALA A 23 -16.44 -14.40 0.21
C ALA A 23 -16.51 -13.52 -1.05
N GLY A 24 -17.41 -13.83 -1.99
CA GLY A 24 -17.65 -13.00 -3.18
C GLY A 24 -18.08 -11.57 -2.86
N LYS A 25 -18.78 -11.32 -1.74
CA LYS A 25 -19.16 -9.97 -1.29
C LYS A 25 -17.97 -9.12 -0.82
N LEU A 26 -16.80 -9.71 -0.63
CA LEU A 26 -15.57 -9.00 -0.27
C LEU A 26 -14.82 -8.46 -1.51
N LEU A 27 -15.12 -8.94 -2.72
CA LEU A 27 -14.48 -8.49 -3.95
C LEU A 27 -14.55 -6.96 -4.18
N PRO A 28 -15.66 -6.26 -3.88
CA PRO A 28 -15.71 -4.80 -3.97
C PRO A 28 -14.71 -4.09 -3.05
N PHE A 29 -14.43 -4.61 -1.85
CA PHE A 29 -13.43 -4.01 -0.95
C PHE A 29 -12.03 -4.02 -1.57
N TYR A 30 -11.66 -5.14 -2.22
CA TYR A 30 -10.39 -5.22 -2.95
C TYR A 30 -10.39 -4.29 -4.18
N GLY A 31 -11.54 -4.10 -4.83
CA GLY A 31 -11.69 -3.10 -5.91
C GLY A 31 -11.41 -1.67 -5.44
N TRP A 32 -12.00 -1.26 -4.32
CA TRP A 32 -11.74 0.05 -3.72
C TRP A 32 -10.29 0.20 -3.25
N ALA A 33 -9.72 -0.85 -2.65
CA ALA A 33 -8.31 -0.86 -2.26
C ALA A 33 -7.38 -0.65 -3.46
N ILE A 34 -7.62 -1.33 -4.59
CA ILE A 34 -6.85 -1.13 -5.83
C ILE A 34 -6.96 0.32 -6.29
N ALA A 35 -8.17 0.88 -6.32
CA ALA A 35 -8.38 2.26 -6.75
C ALA A 35 -7.58 3.26 -5.89
N VAL A 36 -7.63 3.14 -4.56
CA VAL A 36 -6.88 4.02 -3.66
C VAL A 36 -5.38 3.81 -3.80
N SER A 37 -4.90 2.56 -3.90
CA SER A 37 -3.48 2.28 -4.12
C SER A 37 -2.96 2.83 -5.46
N LEU A 38 -3.79 2.87 -6.51
CA LEU A 38 -3.43 3.55 -7.76
C LEU A 38 -3.32 5.08 -7.58
N VAL A 39 -4.18 5.68 -6.75
CA VAL A 39 -4.06 7.11 -6.40
C VAL A 39 -2.72 7.38 -5.69
N VAL A 40 -2.27 6.47 -4.81
CA VAL A 40 -0.94 6.59 -4.18
C VAL A 40 0.17 6.62 -5.24
N VAL A 41 0.10 5.74 -6.24
CA VAL A 41 1.07 5.72 -7.36
C VAL A 41 1.05 7.04 -8.13
N ILE A 42 -0.13 7.61 -8.38
CA ILE A 42 -0.28 8.92 -9.04
C ILE A 42 0.37 10.04 -8.19
N CYS A 43 0.28 9.97 -6.86
CA CYS A 43 0.90 10.95 -5.97
C CYS A 43 2.44 11.03 -6.07
N TYR A 44 3.12 10.04 -6.65
CA TYR A 44 4.57 10.12 -6.92
C TYR A 44 4.91 11.15 -8.00
N PHE A 45 3.97 11.53 -8.86
CA PHE A 45 4.18 12.57 -9.88
C PHE A 45 4.00 13.99 -9.33
N LEU A 46 3.58 14.14 -8.07
CA LEU A 46 3.45 15.45 -7.41
C LEU A 46 4.83 15.97 -6.96
N ASN A 47 4.92 17.28 -6.71
CA ASN A 47 6.14 17.92 -6.18
C ASN A 47 6.37 17.51 -4.72
N TRP A 48 7.28 16.58 -4.48
CA TRP A 48 7.59 16.11 -3.13
C TRP A 48 8.46 17.08 -2.36
N VAL A 49 9.38 17.76 -3.04
CA VAL A 49 10.20 18.82 -2.46
C VAL A 49 10.19 20.00 -3.41
N TYR A 50 10.01 21.19 -2.89
CA TYR A 50 10.12 22.41 -3.68
C TYR A 50 10.67 23.58 -2.86
N VAL A 51 11.41 24.45 -3.52
CA VAL A 51 11.82 25.76 -2.99
C VAL A 51 10.77 26.77 -3.43
N TYR A 52 10.15 27.42 -2.46
CA TYR A 52 9.17 28.47 -2.68
C TYR A 52 9.73 29.80 -2.22
N ASN A 53 9.58 30.83 -3.05
CA ASN A 53 9.92 32.20 -2.75
C ASN A 53 8.65 33.04 -2.79
N SER A 54 8.32 33.77 -1.71
CA SER A 54 7.10 34.57 -1.64
C SER A 54 6.96 35.63 -2.73
N ASP A 55 8.08 36.08 -3.31
CA ASP A 55 8.07 37.11 -4.36
C ASP A 55 7.90 36.52 -5.79
N TYR A 56 8.24 35.24 -6.00
CA TYR A 56 8.31 34.62 -7.34
C TYR A 56 7.56 33.28 -7.48
N GLY A 57 7.08 32.70 -6.39
CA GLY A 57 6.41 31.40 -6.35
C GLY A 57 7.37 30.22 -6.27
N VAL A 58 6.99 29.08 -6.87
CA VAL A 58 7.81 27.85 -6.89
C VAL A 58 8.94 27.99 -7.90
N GLU A 59 10.18 28.07 -7.42
CA GLU A 59 11.36 28.24 -8.27
C GLU A 59 12.01 26.90 -8.64
N VAL A 60 12.12 25.98 -7.67
CA VAL A 60 12.76 24.67 -7.86
C VAL A 60 11.84 23.60 -7.32
N LYS A 61 11.65 22.50 -8.05
CA LYS A 61 10.78 21.39 -7.63
C LYS A 61 11.33 20.04 -8.06
N ALA A 62 11.17 19.05 -7.21
CA ALA A 62 11.47 17.66 -7.48
C ALA A 62 10.24 16.80 -7.14
N SER A 63 9.85 15.95 -8.08
CA SER A 63 8.74 15.01 -7.89
C SER A 63 9.21 13.73 -7.21
N GLY A 64 8.29 12.97 -6.60
CA GLY A 64 8.61 11.63 -6.10
C GLY A 64 9.20 10.72 -7.18
N PHE A 65 8.70 10.83 -8.42
CA PHE A 65 9.23 10.09 -9.56
C PHE A 65 10.66 10.51 -9.95
N SER A 66 11.01 11.79 -9.80
CA SER A 66 12.40 12.27 -9.96
C SER A 66 13.34 11.57 -8.97
N PHE A 67 12.92 11.40 -7.71
CA PHE A 67 13.69 10.67 -6.69
C PHE A 67 13.80 9.17 -6.99
N ILE A 68 12.74 8.54 -7.54
CA ILE A 68 12.77 7.14 -8.00
C ILE A 68 13.77 6.98 -9.14
N SER A 69 13.70 7.84 -10.16
CA SER A 69 14.56 7.80 -11.34
C SER A 69 16.03 7.95 -10.94
N ALA A 70 16.34 8.94 -10.09
CA ALA A 70 17.70 9.17 -9.60
C ALA A 70 18.23 8.00 -8.77
N ALA A 71 17.42 7.44 -7.86
CA ALA A 71 17.81 6.28 -7.06
C ALA A 71 17.96 4.99 -7.89
N SER A 72 17.22 4.84 -8.98
CA SER A 72 17.30 3.66 -9.85
C SER A 72 18.49 3.71 -10.81
N SER A 73 18.89 4.91 -11.24
CA SER A 73 19.99 5.13 -12.19
C SER A 73 21.33 5.42 -11.51
N ASP A 74 21.32 5.61 -10.19
CA ASP A 74 22.44 6.13 -9.39
C ASP A 74 23.00 7.47 -9.92
N ASN A 75 22.18 8.20 -10.69
CA ASN A 75 22.54 9.49 -11.27
C ASN A 75 21.60 10.58 -10.74
N TYR A 76 22.16 11.44 -9.91
CA TYR A 76 21.46 12.56 -9.29
C TYR A 76 21.89 13.93 -9.87
N SER A 77 22.77 13.93 -10.89
CA SER A 77 23.56 15.11 -11.28
C SER A 77 23.18 15.80 -12.60
N SER A 78 22.32 15.20 -13.43
CA SER A 78 21.95 15.77 -14.73
C SER A 78 20.89 16.86 -14.60
N ALA A 79 21.11 18.00 -15.24
CA ALA A 79 20.08 19.01 -15.40
C ALA A 79 19.27 18.72 -16.68
N ASP A 80 17.94 18.66 -16.54
CA ASP A 80 16.95 18.83 -17.62
C ASP A 80 16.67 17.55 -18.47
N LYS A 81 15.47 17.20 -18.97
CA LYS A 81 14.13 17.79 -19.07
C LYS A 81 13.13 16.62 -18.93
N ILE A 82 11.91 16.87 -18.51
CA ILE A 82 10.74 15.99 -18.67
C ILE A 82 10.37 15.12 -17.44
N TYR A 83 11.09 14.09 -16.99
CA TYR A 83 10.62 13.27 -15.84
C TYR A 83 11.70 12.52 -15.02
N GLY A 84 12.97 12.88 -15.09
CA GLY A 84 14.02 11.93 -14.67
C GLY A 84 15.20 12.42 -13.86
N ASP A 85 15.29 13.70 -13.49
CA ASP A 85 16.46 14.20 -12.76
C ASP A 85 16.08 15.12 -11.60
N LEU A 86 16.87 15.05 -10.52
CA LEU A 86 16.79 15.99 -9.41
C LEU A 86 17.20 17.38 -9.92
N ALA A 87 16.44 18.42 -9.55
CA ALA A 87 16.89 19.77 -9.85
C ALA A 87 18.25 20.01 -9.17
N MET A 88 19.24 20.44 -9.97
CA MET A 88 20.63 20.74 -9.61
C MET A 88 20.85 21.28 -8.17
N PRO A 89 20.05 22.25 -7.67
CA PRO A 89 20.25 22.79 -6.32
C PRO A 89 20.03 21.76 -5.20
N PHE A 90 19.13 20.81 -5.38
CA PHE A 90 18.85 19.78 -4.35
C PHE A 90 20.02 18.82 -4.20
N TYR A 91 20.54 18.28 -5.31
CA TYR A 91 21.64 17.32 -5.22
C TYR A 91 22.94 17.94 -4.70
N TYR A 92 23.32 19.12 -5.19
CA TYR A 92 24.59 19.74 -4.80
C TYR A 92 24.62 20.21 -3.35
N TYR A 93 23.50 20.67 -2.81
CA TYR A 93 23.45 21.28 -1.47
C TYR A 93 22.78 20.42 -0.40
N ALA A 94 22.12 19.32 -0.79
CA ALA A 94 21.40 18.41 0.08
C ALA A 94 21.61 16.92 -0.30
N LYS A 95 22.81 16.57 -0.79
CA LYS A 95 23.16 15.24 -1.34
C LYS A 95 22.69 14.07 -0.46
N ALA A 96 23.11 14.04 0.82
CA ALA A 96 22.77 12.95 1.74
C ALA A 96 21.26 12.80 1.96
N SER A 97 20.55 13.93 2.06
CA SER A 97 19.08 13.95 2.17
C SER A 97 18.42 13.47 0.88
N CYS A 98 18.97 13.82 -0.29
CA CYS A 98 18.47 13.36 -1.59
C CYS A 98 18.66 11.86 -1.81
N GLU A 99 19.82 11.31 -1.45
CA GLU A 99 20.09 9.86 -1.53
C GLU A 99 19.17 9.07 -0.60
N THR A 100 19.03 9.54 0.66
CA THR A 100 18.13 8.92 1.64
C THR A 100 16.67 8.98 1.16
N LEU A 101 16.23 10.15 0.68
CA LEU A 101 14.89 10.34 0.15
C LEU A 101 14.66 9.46 -1.08
N GLY A 102 15.63 9.38 -1.98
CA GLY A 102 15.62 8.51 -3.16
C GLY A 102 15.42 7.03 -2.79
N ALA A 103 16.26 6.50 -1.90
CA ALA A 103 16.20 5.10 -1.48
C ALA A 103 14.87 4.74 -0.80
N VAL A 104 14.40 5.59 0.12
CA VAL A 104 13.12 5.39 0.82
C VAL A 104 11.94 5.46 -0.16
N THR A 105 11.97 6.43 -1.08
CA THR A 105 10.92 6.63 -2.09
C THR A 105 10.85 5.46 -3.06
N LEU A 106 11.99 4.99 -3.56
CA LEU A 106 12.09 3.84 -4.46
C LEU A 106 11.57 2.57 -3.79
N THR A 107 12.00 2.31 -2.55
CA THR A 107 11.54 1.14 -1.78
C THR A 107 10.03 1.18 -1.56
N ALA A 108 9.49 2.34 -1.14
CA ALA A 108 8.05 2.53 -0.99
C ALA A 108 7.30 2.31 -2.33
N PHE A 109 7.84 2.81 -3.44
CA PHE A 109 7.23 2.65 -4.75
C PHE A 109 7.13 1.17 -5.16
N ILE A 110 8.22 0.42 -5.01
CA ILE A 110 8.26 -1.02 -5.30
C ILE A 110 7.22 -1.77 -4.46
N LEU A 111 7.12 -1.44 -3.16
CA LEU A 111 6.14 -2.06 -2.27
C LEU A 111 4.70 -1.72 -2.64
N ASN A 112 4.40 -0.46 -2.99
CA ASN A 112 3.09 -0.04 -3.46
C ASN A 112 2.66 -0.76 -4.75
N VAL A 113 3.56 -0.83 -5.74
CA VAL A 113 3.30 -1.56 -6.98
C VAL A 113 3.08 -3.04 -6.71
N SER A 114 3.91 -3.65 -5.85
CA SER A 114 3.77 -5.05 -5.45
C SER A 114 2.44 -5.32 -4.74
N ALA A 115 2.01 -4.42 -3.85
CA ALA A 115 0.70 -4.51 -3.20
C ALA A 115 -0.46 -4.48 -4.20
N VAL A 116 -0.42 -3.59 -5.19
CA VAL A 116 -1.42 -3.52 -6.26
C VAL A 116 -1.45 -4.82 -7.07
N VAL A 117 -0.28 -5.36 -7.44
CA VAL A 117 -0.19 -6.65 -8.17
C VAL A 117 -0.80 -7.79 -7.36
N VAL A 118 -0.50 -7.86 -6.06
CA VAL A 118 -1.09 -8.86 -5.16
C VAL A 118 -2.61 -8.69 -5.06
N LEU A 119 -3.15 -7.47 -4.93
CA LEU A 119 -4.60 -7.23 -4.90
C LEU A 119 -5.29 -7.62 -6.20
N LEU A 120 -4.67 -7.33 -7.34
CA LEU A 120 -5.16 -7.76 -8.64
C LEU A 120 -5.24 -9.29 -8.71
N ALA A 121 -4.18 -9.99 -8.28
CA ALA A 121 -4.17 -11.45 -8.20
C ALA A 121 -5.24 -12.00 -7.23
N VAL A 122 -5.42 -11.39 -6.05
CA VAL A 122 -6.48 -11.72 -5.10
C VAL A 122 -7.86 -11.61 -5.76
N ARG A 123 -8.09 -10.54 -6.52
CA ARG A 123 -9.38 -10.28 -7.17
C ARG A 123 -9.64 -11.22 -8.35
N THR A 124 -8.64 -11.48 -9.20
CA THR A 124 -8.79 -12.29 -10.41
C THR A 124 -8.80 -13.79 -10.10
N LEU A 125 -7.86 -14.25 -9.27
CA LEU A 125 -7.70 -15.66 -8.91
C LEU A 125 -8.56 -16.07 -7.71
N LYS A 126 -9.23 -15.12 -7.06
CA LYS A 126 -10.06 -15.33 -5.86
C LYS A 126 -9.28 -15.90 -4.67
N LEU A 127 -7.97 -15.64 -4.62
CA LEU A 127 -7.06 -16.08 -3.55
C LEU A 127 -7.03 -15.08 -2.39
N GLN A 128 -8.15 -14.96 -1.67
CA GLN A 128 -8.34 -13.97 -0.60
C GLN A 128 -7.32 -14.06 0.55
N GLU A 129 -6.69 -15.22 0.75
CA GLU A 129 -5.59 -15.42 1.70
C GLU A 129 -4.37 -14.54 1.40
N LEU A 130 -4.11 -14.22 0.12
CA LEU A 130 -2.97 -13.38 -0.25
C LEU A 130 -3.17 -11.91 0.12
N SER A 131 -4.39 -11.52 0.53
CA SER A 131 -4.67 -10.13 0.91
C SER A 131 -3.83 -9.63 2.10
N PHE A 132 -3.40 -10.50 3.01
CA PHE A 132 -2.51 -10.11 4.12
C PHE A 132 -1.13 -9.66 3.63
N VAL A 133 -0.63 -10.25 2.54
CA VAL A 133 0.65 -9.86 1.94
C VAL A 133 0.56 -8.43 1.40
N SER A 134 -0.55 -8.10 0.71
CA SER A 134 -0.81 -6.74 0.27
C SER A 134 -0.90 -5.74 1.42
N VAL A 135 -1.57 -6.12 2.51
CA VAL A 135 -1.67 -5.28 3.71
C VAL A 135 -0.28 -5.02 4.30
N ALA A 136 0.57 -6.04 4.41
CA ALA A 136 1.93 -5.90 4.92
C ALA A 136 2.77 -4.96 4.04
N PHE A 137 2.76 -5.16 2.71
CA PHE A 137 3.47 -4.28 1.78
C PHE A 137 2.97 -2.83 1.85
N SER A 138 1.65 -2.63 1.88
CA SER A 138 1.06 -1.29 1.95
C SER A 138 1.37 -0.62 3.29
N PHE A 139 1.38 -1.36 4.39
CA PHE A 139 1.74 -0.83 5.72
C PHE A 139 3.20 -0.37 5.77
N VAL A 140 4.14 -1.21 5.35
CA VAL A 140 5.57 -0.85 5.30
C VAL A 140 5.77 0.34 4.36
N SER A 141 5.10 0.34 3.21
CA SER A 141 5.15 1.48 2.29
C SER A 141 4.61 2.77 2.91
N SER A 142 3.51 2.74 3.65
CA SER A 142 2.97 3.93 4.33
C SER A 142 3.97 4.50 5.34
N VAL A 143 4.66 3.64 6.10
CA VAL A 143 5.70 4.05 7.04
C VAL A 143 6.87 4.70 6.29
N LEU A 144 7.34 4.09 5.21
CA LEU A 144 8.41 4.66 4.38
C LEU A 144 8.00 6.01 3.77
N LEU A 145 6.74 6.18 3.33
CA LEU A 145 6.25 7.46 2.84
C LEU A 145 6.20 8.54 3.93
N ALA A 146 5.86 8.17 5.16
CA ALA A 146 5.95 9.09 6.30
C ALA A 146 7.42 9.49 6.58
N VAL A 147 8.35 8.54 6.51
CA VAL A 147 9.80 8.82 6.62
C VAL A 147 10.25 9.73 5.48
N ALA A 148 9.82 9.48 4.23
CA ALA A 148 10.14 10.33 3.08
C ALA A 148 9.67 11.78 3.29
N PHE A 149 8.50 11.99 3.91
CA PHE A 149 8.05 13.33 4.30
C PHE A 149 8.94 13.99 5.35
N VAL A 150 9.36 13.25 6.39
CA VAL A 150 10.29 13.77 7.41
C VAL A 150 11.63 14.15 6.79
N VAL A 151 12.19 13.31 5.91
CA VAL A 151 13.46 13.57 5.21
C VAL A 151 13.32 14.79 4.28
N ALA A 152 12.23 14.88 3.52
CA ALA A 152 11.93 16.03 2.66
C ALA A 152 11.89 17.35 3.44
N LEU A 153 11.24 17.38 4.61
CA LEU A 153 11.24 18.56 5.48
C LEU A 153 12.61 18.82 6.11
N GLY A 154 13.39 17.77 6.36
CA GLY A 154 14.76 17.84 6.89
C GLY A 154 15.73 18.58 5.97
N MET A 155 15.46 18.62 4.66
CA MET A 155 16.27 19.33 3.67
C MET A 155 16.37 20.84 3.92
N LYS A 156 15.48 21.41 4.75
CA LYS A 156 15.57 22.82 5.17
C LYS A 156 16.80 23.11 6.04
N ASN A 157 17.34 22.09 6.68
CA ASN A 157 18.54 22.20 7.52
C ASN A 157 19.83 22.06 6.69
N ASP A 158 19.71 21.70 5.41
CA ASP A 158 20.82 21.64 4.48
C ASP A 158 21.18 23.03 3.95
N LYS A 159 22.33 23.15 3.28
CA LYS A 159 22.86 24.43 2.78
C LYS A 159 22.08 24.99 1.59
N ILE A 160 21.01 24.32 1.15
CA ILE A 160 20.27 24.70 -0.05
C ILE A 160 19.62 26.09 0.10
N LEU A 161 18.99 26.40 1.24
CA LEU A 161 18.36 27.71 1.46
C LEU A 161 19.39 28.83 1.56
N SER A 162 20.53 28.59 2.23
CA SER A 162 21.57 29.60 2.38
C SER A 162 22.34 29.86 1.09
N VAL A 163 22.54 28.83 0.25
CA VAL A 163 23.30 28.96 -1.00
C VAL A 163 22.43 29.35 -2.19
N TYR A 164 21.28 28.69 -2.39
CA TYR A 164 20.40 28.97 -3.53
C TYR A 164 19.58 30.25 -3.34
N CYS A 165 19.05 30.48 -2.13
CA CYS A 165 18.24 31.66 -1.83
C CYS A 165 19.06 32.80 -1.20
N GLY A 166 20.38 32.67 -1.06
CA GLY A 166 21.25 33.71 -0.51
C GLY A 166 20.88 34.17 0.90
N GLY A 167 20.21 33.31 1.69
CA GLY A 167 19.70 33.68 3.02
C GLY A 167 18.43 34.54 3.01
N ASN A 168 17.74 34.68 1.88
CA ASN A 168 16.46 35.38 1.81
C ASN A 168 15.42 34.72 2.72
N PRO A 169 14.90 35.42 3.76
CA PRO A 169 13.94 34.85 4.70
C PRO A 169 12.55 34.58 4.07
N LYS A 170 12.29 35.11 2.87
CA LYS A 170 11.06 34.82 2.11
C LYS A 170 11.11 33.50 1.34
N CYS A 171 12.26 32.85 1.32
CA CYS A 171 12.44 31.55 0.69
C CYS A 171 12.35 30.43 1.72
N TYR A 172 11.57 29.37 1.41
CA TYR A 172 11.44 28.19 2.26
C TYR A 172 11.32 26.90 1.43
N ILE A 173 11.60 25.77 2.07
CA ILE A 173 11.36 24.44 1.49
C ILE A 173 9.99 23.93 1.91
N GLY A 174 9.15 23.64 0.93
CA GLY A 174 7.87 22.98 1.12
C GLY A 174 7.90 21.54 0.63
N SER A 175 6.92 20.75 1.09
CA SER A 175 6.78 19.36 0.70
C SER A 175 5.32 18.94 0.57
N LEU A 176 4.96 18.31 -0.56
CA LEU A 176 3.65 17.66 -0.75
C LEU A 176 3.72 16.15 -0.52
N SER A 177 4.85 15.58 -0.08
CA SER A 177 5.00 14.13 0.14
C SER A 177 4.18 13.61 1.33
N VAL A 178 3.59 14.50 2.14
CA VAL A 178 2.56 14.11 3.13
C VAL A 178 1.31 13.51 2.47
N LEU A 179 0.95 13.96 1.28
CA LEU A 179 -0.24 13.49 0.56
C LEU A 179 -0.15 11.98 0.21
N PRO A 180 0.91 11.48 -0.45
CA PRO A 180 1.04 10.05 -0.70
C PRO A 180 1.03 9.22 0.59
N ALA A 181 1.62 9.72 1.69
CA ALA A 181 1.56 9.03 2.97
C ALA A 181 0.12 8.88 3.49
N LEU A 182 -0.66 9.97 3.52
CA LEU A 182 -2.06 9.96 3.97
C LEU A 182 -2.93 9.04 3.10
N VAL A 183 -2.80 9.14 1.77
CA VAL A 183 -3.55 8.30 0.84
C VAL A 183 -3.14 6.83 0.99
N SER A 184 -1.85 6.55 1.21
CA SER A 184 -1.35 5.19 1.47
C SER A 184 -1.92 4.62 2.77
N PHE A 185 -1.98 5.39 3.86
CA PHE A 185 -2.63 4.96 5.10
C PHE A 185 -4.11 4.67 4.92
N ALA A 186 -4.85 5.51 4.19
CA ALA A 186 -6.26 5.27 3.88
C ALA A 186 -6.44 3.98 3.06
N GLY A 187 -5.58 3.74 2.06
CA GLY A 187 -5.57 2.50 1.28
C GLY A 187 -5.31 1.27 2.15
N THR A 188 -4.28 1.32 3.01
CA THR A 188 -3.94 0.26 3.95
C THR A 188 -5.08 -0.03 4.93
N ALA A 189 -5.79 1.00 5.42
CA ALA A 189 -6.96 0.82 6.28
C ALA A 189 -8.10 0.07 5.57
N ILE A 190 -8.43 0.45 4.33
CA ILE A 190 -9.47 -0.21 3.53
C ILE A 190 -9.10 -1.68 3.27
N GLN A 191 -7.84 -1.94 2.89
CA GLN A 191 -7.33 -3.30 2.70
C GLN A 191 -7.45 -4.12 3.99
N SER A 192 -7.05 -3.54 5.13
CA SER A 192 -7.09 -4.20 6.44
C SER A 192 -8.51 -4.61 6.82
N VAL A 193 -9.49 -3.73 6.62
CA VAL A 193 -10.91 -4.05 6.86
C VAL A 193 -11.37 -5.23 5.99
N GLY A 194 -11.00 -5.25 4.71
CA GLY A 194 -11.30 -6.37 3.81
C GLY A 194 -10.70 -7.69 4.30
N SER A 195 -9.42 -7.67 4.66
CA SER A 195 -8.69 -8.84 5.16
C SER A 195 -9.21 -9.33 6.52
N ILE A 196 -9.57 -8.44 7.44
CA ILE A 196 -10.17 -8.81 8.74
C ILE A 196 -11.53 -9.47 8.54
N LYS A 197 -12.39 -8.91 7.67
CA LYS A 197 -13.68 -9.52 7.35
C LYS A 197 -13.52 -10.91 6.75
N PHE A 198 -12.50 -11.10 5.91
CA PHE A 198 -12.15 -12.41 5.37
C PHE A 198 -11.74 -13.41 6.47
N LEU A 199 -10.88 -13.00 7.42
CA LEU A 199 -10.49 -13.87 8.56
C LEU A 199 -11.69 -14.31 9.38
N LEU A 200 -12.59 -13.37 9.71
CA LEU A 200 -13.79 -13.66 10.49
C LEU A 200 -14.71 -14.64 9.74
N LEU A 201 -14.89 -14.44 8.43
CA LEU A 201 -15.65 -15.35 7.58
C LEU A 201 -15.04 -16.76 7.56
N LYS A 202 -13.71 -16.85 7.41
CA LYS A 202 -12.99 -18.12 7.38
C LYS A 202 -13.04 -18.83 8.73
N ALA A 203 -13.00 -18.09 9.83
CA ALA A 203 -13.12 -18.64 11.19
C ALA A 203 -14.53 -19.22 11.43
N ASP A 204 -15.59 -18.49 11.06
CA ASP A 204 -16.98 -18.97 11.17
C ASP A 204 -17.22 -20.22 10.30
N TYR A 205 -16.69 -20.23 9.08
CA TYR A 205 -16.74 -21.42 8.22
C TYR A 205 -16.07 -22.63 8.85
N ARG A 206 -14.84 -22.48 9.37
CA ARG A 206 -14.12 -23.57 10.05
C ARG A 206 -14.90 -24.09 11.26
N LYS A 207 -15.51 -23.20 12.05
CA LYS A 207 -16.32 -23.56 13.20
C LYS A 207 -17.53 -24.41 12.79
N LYS A 208 -18.30 -23.97 11.78
CA LYS A 208 -19.47 -24.71 11.26
C LYS A 208 -19.10 -26.08 10.71
N VAL A 209 -17.97 -26.20 10.03
CA VAL A 209 -17.48 -27.48 9.52
C VAL A 209 -17.13 -28.44 10.66
N ALA A 210 -16.45 -27.95 11.71
CA ALA A 210 -16.10 -28.76 12.88
C ALA A 210 -17.34 -29.23 13.67
N GLU A 211 -18.36 -28.39 13.81
CA GLU A 211 -19.65 -28.75 14.43
C GLU A 211 -20.37 -29.86 13.63
N MET A 212 -20.37 -29.79 12.30
CA MET A 212 -20.95 -30.83 11.46
C MET A 212 -20.19 -32.17 11.57
N GLU A 213 -18.86 -32.14 11.67
CA GLU A 213 -18.05 -33.34 11.83
C GLU A 213 -18.25 -34.02 13.19
N THR A 214 -18.35 -33.23 14.26
CA THR A 214 -18.63 -33.74 15.61
C THR A 214 -20.04 -34.31 15.72
N SER A 215 -21.06 -33.65 15.16
CA SER A 215 -22.43 -34.19 15.08
C SER A 215 -22.51 -35.49 14.27
N ALA A 216 -21.76 -35.61 13.17
CA ALA A 216 -21.70 -36.82 12.36
C ALA A 216 -21.04 -37.99 13.13
N LYS A 217 -19.92 -37.73 13.82
CA LYS A 217 -19.25 -38.73 14.67
C LYS A 217 -20.15 -39.25 15.78
N LYS A 218 -20.81 -38.34 16.52
CA LYS A 218 -21.75 -38.70 17.60
C LYS A 218 -22.93 -39.53 17.08
N SER A 219 -23.46 -39.17 15.91
CA SER A 219 -24.53 -39.91 15.24
C SER A 219 -24.12 -41.33 14.82
N HIS A 220 -22.88 -41.50 14.36
CA HIS A 220 -22.34 -42.81 13.99
C HIS A 220 -22.10 -43.69 15.22
N GLU A 221 -21.62 -43.13 16.32
CA GLU A 221 -21.38 -43.88 17.55
C GLU A 221 -22.69 -44.42 18.16
N ILE A 222 -23.75 -43.60 18.16
CA ILE A 222 -25.10 -44.02 18.59
C ILE A 222 -25.64 -45.13 17.69
N ALA A 223 -25.41 -45.06 16.39
CA ALA A 223 -25.86 -46.07 15.43
C ALA A 223 -25.10 -47.40 15.54
N LYS A 224 -23.88 -47.42 16.11
CA LYS A 224 -23.12 -48.65 16.40
C LYS A 224 -23.54 -49.33 17.71
N LYS A 225 -24.16 -48.59 18.64
CA LYS A 225 -24.64 -49.10 19.94
C LYS A 225 -26.08 -49.65 19.89
N ARG A 226 -26.75 -49.56 18.74
CA ARG A 226 -28.05 -50.18 18.46
C ARG A 226 -27.85 -51.32 17.48
#